data_AF-A0A530AK79-F1
#
_entry.id   AF-A0A530AK79-F1
#
_cell.length_a   1.000
_cell.length_b   1.000
_cell.length_c   1.000
_cell.angle_alpha   90.00
_cell.angle_beta   90.00
_cell.angle_gamma   90.00
#
_symmetry.space_group_name_H-M   'P 1'
#
loop_
_entity.id
_entity.type
_entity.pdbx_description
1 polymer ?
#
loop_
_entity_poly.entity_id
_entity_poly.type
_entity_poly.pdbx_seq_one_letter_code
_entity_poly.pdbx_strand_id
1 'polypeptide(L)'
;GTVWARSGWSKRERSIVTLALLAALGHDEEVAMHVRATANTGATRDDICEAFLHVAIYAGVPAANRAFKIAKEVFAQMDGATHG
;
A
#
# COMPACT_ATOMS: atom_id res chain seq x y z
N GLY A 1 4.88 18.18 -2.44
CA GLY A 1 4.00 18.33 -3.62
C GLY A 1 4.71 18.51 -4.95
N THR A 2 5.98 18.11 -5.11
CA THR A 2 6.67 18.16 -6.43
C THR A 2 6.89 16.75 -7.00
N VAL A 3 7.30 15.78 -6.17
CA VAL A 3 7.59 14.39 -6.60
C VAL A 3 6.34 13.69 -7.17
N TRP A 4 5.19 13.81 -6.52
CA TRP A 4 3.93 13.20 -6.97
C TRP A 4 3.34 13.82 -8.24
N ALA A 5 3.76 15.04 -8.59
CA ALA A 5 3.31 15.75 -9.79
C ALA A 5 4.24 15.54 -11.00
N ARG A 6 5.36 14.83 -10.84
CA ARG A 6 6.30 14.57 -11.94
C ARG A 6 5.68 13.63 -12.97
N SER A 7 5.91 13.96 -14.24
CA SER A 7 5.70 13.04 -15.36
C SER A 7 6.57 11.78 -15.23
N GLY A 8 6.12 10.68 -15.82
CA GLY A 8 6.84 9.39 -15.85
C GLY A 8 6.03 8.26 -15.24
N TRP A 9 5.58 8.40 -13.99
CA TRP A 9 4.71 7.41 -13.34
C TRP A 9 3.34 8.01 -13.02
N SER A 10 2.32 7.22 -13.28
CA SER A 10 0.95 7.42 -12.82
C SER A 10 0.86 7.43 -11.29
N LYS A 11 -0.26 7.93 -10.76
CA LYS A 11 -0.55 7.88 -9.31
C LYS A 11 -0.58 6.44 -8.80
N ARG A 12 -1.12 5.50 -9.60
CA ARG A 12 -1.14 4.06 -9.30
C ARG A 12 0.27 3.52 -9.08
N GLU A 13 1.15 3.69 -10.06
CA GLU A 13 2.54 3.19 -9.98
C GLU A 13 3.30 3.78 -8.78
N ARG A 14 3.12 5.08 -8.52
CA ARG A 14 3.70 5.74 -7.35
C ARG A 14 3.18 5.14 -6.04
N SER A 15 1.88 4.91 -5.94
CA SER A 15 1.28 4.31 -4.74
C SER A 15 1.80 2.92 -4.47
N ILE A 16 1.95 2.08 -5.50
CA ILE A 16 2.48 0.71 -5.39
C ILE A 16 3.91 0.73 -4.84
N VAL A 17 4.79 1.54 -5.43
CA VAL A 17 6.18 1.65 -4.97
C VAL A 17 6.28 2.24 -3.58
N THR A 18 5.49 3.27 -3.26
CA THR A 18 5.47 3.85 -1.92
C THR A 18 5.05 2.79 -0.89
N LEU A 19 4.00 2.01 -1.14
CA LEU A 19 3.57 0.94 -0.24
C LEU A 19 4.63 -0.14 -0.06
N ALA A 20 5.30 -0.57 -1.14
CA ALA A 20 6.38 -1.54 -1.06
C ALA A 20 7.54 -1.04 -0.19
N LEU A 21 7.94 0.23 -0.35
CA LEU A 21 9.02 0.84 0.43
C LEU A 21 8.65 0.98 1.91
N LEU A 22 7.44 1.47 2.21
CA LEU A 22 6.98 1.64 3.60
C LEU A 22 6.87 0.28 4.32
N ALA A 23 6.36 -0.74 3.62
CA ALA A 23 6.30 -2.10 4.15
C ALA A 23 7.70 -2.68 4.40
N ALA A 24 8.63 -2.52 3.46
CA ALA A 24 10.01 -2.99 3.60
C ALA A 24 10.74 -2.31 4.78
N LEU A 25 10.46 -1.03 5.02
CA LEU A 25 11.07 -0.25 6.10
C LEU A 25 10.37 -0.41 7.46
N GLY A 26 9.22 -1.11 7.51
CA GLY A 26 8.44 -1.30 8.74
C GLY A 26 7.72 -0.04 9.23
N HIS A 27 7.34 0.86 8.31
CA HIS A 27 6.58 2.08 8.62
C HIS A 27 5.08 1.79 8.66
N ASP A 28 4.66 1.00 9.65
CA ASP A 28 3.33 0.38 9.71
C ASP A 28 2.15 1.38 9.67
N GLU A 29 2.24 2.50 10.39
CA GLU A 29 1.20 3.55 10.38
C GLU A 29 1.07 4.22 9.00
N GLU A 30 2.20 4.45 8.33
CA GLU A 30 2.24 5.01 6.98
C GLU A 30 1.72 4.00 5.95
N VAL A 31 2.00 2.71 6.12
CA VAL A 31 1.37 1.65 5.31
C VAL A 31 -0.15 1.74 5.43
N ALA A 32 -0.69 1.85 6.64
CA ALA A 32 -2.13 1.97 6.85
C ALA A 32 -2.72 3.23 6.18
N MET A 33 -2.04 4.37 6.31
CA MET A 33 -2.44 5.63 5.68
C MET A 33 -2.45 5.50 4.15
N HIS A 34 -1.38 4.96 3.57
CA HIS A 34 -1.24 4.83 2.12
C HIS A 34 -2.16 3.77 1.53
N VAL A 35 -2.52 2.71 2.27
CA VAL A 35 -3.56 1.76 1.85
C VAL A 35 -4.91 2.47 1.73
N ARG A 36 -5.30 3.35 2.67
CA ARG A 36 -6.53 4.16 2.52
C ARG A 36 -6.47 5.10 1.32
N ALA A 37 -5.30 5.73 1.12
CA ALA A 37 -5.11 6.69 0.05
C ALA A 37 -5.23 6.06 -1.35
N THR A 38 -5.08 4.73 -1.50
CA THR A 38 -5.12 4.08 -2.82
C THR A 38 -6.46 4.25 -3.54
N ALA A 39 -7.54 4.45 -2.79
CA ALA A 39 -8.87 4.80 -3.32
C ALA A 39 -8.85 6.00 -4.29
N ASN A 40 -7.86 6.89 -4.17
CA ASN A 40 -7.70 8.08 -5.01
C ASN A 40 -6.55 7.99 -6.03
N THR A 41 -5.88 6.84 -6.11
CA THR A 41 -4.68 6.64 -6.95
C THR A 41 -4.92 5.74 -8.16
N GLY A 42 -5.97 4.91 -8.11
CA GLY A 42 -6.24 3.86 -9.09
C GLY A 42 -5.51 2.54 -8.82
N ALA A 43 -4.71 2.43 -7.76
CA ALA A 43 -4.14 1.16 -7.33
C ALA A 43 -5.23 0.25 -6.72
N THR A 44 -5.27 -1.00 -7.14
CA THR A 44 -6.23 -2.01 -6.69
C THR A 44 -5.72 -2.76 -5.45
N ARG A 45 -6.59 -3.56 -4.82
CA ARG A 45 -6.16 -4.48 -3.75
C ARG A 45 -5.14 -5.49 -4.25
N ASP A 46 -5.31 -5.99 -5.47
CA ASP A 46 -4.39 -6.94 -6.09
C ASP A 46 -3.01 -6.31 -6.33
N ASP A 47 -2.95 -5.05 -6.74
CA ASP A 47 -1.68 -4.33 -6.89
C ASP A 47 -0.90 -4.25 -5.57
N ILE A 48 -1.62 -4.03 -4.46
CA ILE A 48 -1.05 -3.94 -3.12
C ILE A 48 -0.57 -5.33 -2.67
N CYS A 49 -1.34 -6.37 -2.97
CA CYS A 49 -0.93 -7.75 -2.71
C CYS A 49 0.36 -8.12 -3.45
N GLU A 50 0.44 -7.85 -4.75
CA GLU A 50 1.65 -8.12 -5.56
C GLU A 50 2.87 -7.34 -5.04
N ALA A 51 2.70 -6.07 -4.67
CA ALA A 51 3.76 -5.29 -4.04
C ALA A 51 4.28 -5.94 -2.75
N PHE A 52 3.39 -6.42 -1.88
CA PHE A 52 3.80 -7.06 -0.63
C PHE A 52 4.38 -8.45 -0.84
N LEU A 53 3.99 -9.19 -1.89
CA LEU A 53 4.67 -10.42 -2.30
C LEU A 53 6.12 -10.12 -2.73
N HIS A 54 6.36 -9.04 -3.48
CA HIS A 54 7.71 -8.58 -3.77
C HIS A 54 8.49 -8.20 -2.50
N VAL A 55 7.86 -7.54 -1.53
CA VAL A 55 8.49 -7.26 -0.22
C VAL A 55 8.87 -8.55 0.48
N ALA A 56 8.07 -9.62 0.39
CA ALA A 56 8.41 -10.90 1.02
C ALA A 56 9.73 -11.47 0.49
N ILE A 57 9.96 -11.33 -0.82
CA ILE A 57 11.17 -11.82 -1.50
C ILE A 57 12.39 -10.94 -1.22
N TYR A 58 12.24 -9.62 -1.25
CA TYR A 58 13.38 -8.68 -1.22
C TYR A 58 13.65 -8.02 0.13
N ALA A 59 12.65 -7.96 1.02
CA ALA A 59 12.75 -7.40 2.37
C ALA A 59 12.38 -8.42 3.46
N GLY A 60 12.00 -9.64 3.07
CA GLY A 60 11.72 -10.76 3.96
C GLY A 60 10.24 -10.93 4.30
N VAL A 61 9.84 -12.19 4.41
CA VAL A 61 8.48 -12.63 4.78
C VAL A 61 7.92 -11.94 6.03
N PRO A 62 8.70 -11.70 7.11
CA PRO A 62 8.17 -11.00 8.29
C PRO A 62 7.67 -9.57 8.01
N ALA A 63 8.34 -8.82 7.13
CA ALA A 63 7.93 -7.46 6.76
C ALA A 63 6.63 -7.50 5.94
N ALA A 64 6.56 -8.39 4.94
CA ALA A 64 5.36 -8.58 4.15
C ALA A 64 4.15 -9.02 4.98
N ASN A 65 4.33 -9.97 5.90
CA ASN A 65 3.24 -10.46 6.76
C ASN A 65 2.63 -9.35 7.63
N ARG A 66 3.45 -8.45 8.17
CA ARG A 66 2.96 -7.26 8.90
C ARG A 66 2.15 -6.36 7.97
N ALA A 67 2.68 -6.05 6.79
CA ALA A 67 2.00 -5.20 5.81
C ALA A 67 0.66 -5.80 5.33
N PHE A 68 0.60 -7.11 5.06
CA PHE A 68 -0.63 -7.82 4.73
C PHE A 68 -1.68 -7.73 5.84
N LYS A 69 -1.26 -7.92 7.11
CA LYS A 69 -2.16 -7.79 8.26
C LYS A 69 -2.77 -6.39 8.31
N ILE A 70 -1.94 -5.35 8.20
CA ILE A 70 -2.37 -3.95 8.22
C ILE A 70 -3.33 -3.66 7.08
N ALA A 71 -3.00 -4.05 5.84
CA ALA A 71 -3.86 -3.82 4.69
C ALA A 71 -5.23 -4.50 4.85
N LYS A 72 -5.26 -5.74 5.37
CA LYS A 72 -6.52 -6.45 5.65
C LYS A 72 -7.39 -5.70 6.65
N GLU A 73 -6.82 -5.19 7.74
CA GLU A 73 -7.54 -4.41 8.76
C GLU A 73 -8.09 -3.10 8.17
N VAL A 74 -7.28 -2.39 7.39
CA VAL A 74 -7.69 -1.14 6.74
C VAL A 74 -8.80 -1.37 5.71
N PHE A 75 -8.69 -2.41 4.89
CA PHE A 75 -9.74 -2.75 3.93
C PHE A 75 -11.06 -3.08 4.62
N ALA A 76 -11.03 -3.84 5.71
CA ALA A 76 -12.25 -4.12 6.48
C ALA A 76 -12.91 -2.84 7.03
N GLN A 77 -12.12 -1.87 7.48
CA GLN A 77 -12.62 -0.56 7.92
C GLN A 77 -13.25 0.24 6.78
N MET A 78 -12.58 0.27 5.61
CA MET A 78 -13.09 0.97 4.42
C MET A 78 -14.40 0.36 3.90
N ASP A 79 -14.49 -0.98 3.90
CA ASP A 79 -15.68 -1.70 3.45
C ASP A 79 -16.86 -1.45 4.41
N GLY A 80 -16.60 -1.46 5.73
CA GLY A 80 -17.60 -1.16 6.75
C GLY A 80 -18.10 0.29 6.70
N ALA A 81 -17.23 1.27 6.44
CA ALA A 81 -17.60 2.68 6.32
C ALA A 81 -18.44 2.98 5.06
N THR A 82 -18.40 2.12 4.04
CA THR A 82 -19.16 2.29 2.79
C THR A 82 -20.62 1.81 2.94
N HIS A 83 -20.95 1.09 4.03
CA HIS A 83 -22.26 0.48 4.27
C HIS A 83 -23.01 1.12 5.46
N GLY A 84 -22.52 2.24 5.98
CA GLY A 84 -23.09 2.99 7.11
C GLY A 84 -23.60 4.37 6.74
#